data_AF-A0A3B8LS70-F1
#
_entry.id   AF-A0A3B8LS70-F1
#
_cell.length_a   1.000
_cell.length_b   1.000
_cell.length_c   1.000
_cell.angle_alpha   90.00
_cell.angle_beta   90.00
_cell.angle_gamma   90.00
#
_symmetry.space_group_name_H-M   'P 1'
#
loop_
_entity.id
_entity.type
_entity.pdbx_description
1 polymer ?
#
loop_
_entity_poly.entity_id
_entity_poly.type
_entity_poly.pdbx_seq_one_letter_code
_entity_poly.pdbx_strand_id
1 'polypeptide(L)'
;MHICVHGHFYQPPRENPWLDEIELQPSAAPFKDWNERINEECYQPNATARILNKEDEIVELFNNYAHISFNVGPTLLRWMKRHAHETYEAIKTADRKSLSLFSGHGAAMAQSYNHIIMPLANRRDKWTQVRWGIQDFRHHFGRMPEGMWLAETAVDLESLDIMAEQGIRFTLLAPRQAHRVRPLSGGAWEDVSESRIDPKKPYLVRLPSGRSMNVFFYDGPTS
;
A
#
# COMPACT_ATOMS: atom_id res chain seq x y z
N MET A 1 -15.72 -5.18 -16.66
CA MET A 1 -14.56 -4.26 -16.51
C MET A 1 -14.32 -4.10 -15.02
N HIS A 2 -13.08 -4.23 -14.56
CA HIS A 2 -12.71 -4.03 -13.16
C HIS A 2 -11.83 -2.78 -13.08
N ILE A 3 -12.08 -1.93 -12.08
CA ILE A 3 -11.24 -0.80 -11.72
C ILE A 3 -10.73 -1.07 -10.31
N CYS A 4 -9.43 -0.93 -10.11
CA CYS A 4 -8.82 -1.01 -8.79
C CYS A 4 -8.08 0.30 -8.53
N VAL A 5 -8.37 0.93 -7.41
CA VAL A 5 -7.61 2.07 -6.90
C VAL A 5 -6.69 1.55 -5.80
N HIS A 6 -5.43 1.99 -5.78
CA HIS A 6 -4.52 1.72 -4.68
C HIS A 6 -4.18 3.00 -3.93
N GLY A 7 -4.51 3.07 -2.64
CA GLY A 7 -4.14 4.19 -1.77
C GLY A 7 -2.85 3.91 -1.01
N HIS A 8 -1.78 4.66 -1.33
CA HIS A 8 -0.52 4.64 -0.58
C HIS A 8 -0.52 5.73 0.50
N PHE A 9 -0.63 5.34 1.78
CA PHE A 9 -0.69 6.29 2.90
C PHE A 9 0.55 6.17 3.79
N TYR A 10 1.35 7.23 3.86
CA TYR A 10 2.56 7.28 4.66
C TYR A 10 2.83 8.68 5.20
N GLN A 11 3.34 8.75 6.43
CA GLN A 11 3.95 9.93 7.01
C GLN A 11 5.30 9.50 7.59
N PRO A 12 6.40 10.24 7.32
CA PRO A 12 7.66 9.96 7.99
C PRO A 12 7.51 10.15 9.52
N PRO A 13 8.41 9.57 10.34
CA PRO A 13 8.48 9.91 11.75
C PRO A 13 8.58 11.44 11.92
N ARG A 14 7.70 12.00 12.75
CA ARG A 14 7.64 13.45 13.04
C ARG A 14 7.80 13.74 14.53
N GLU A 15 7.76 12.70 15.34
CA GLU A 15 7.89 12.76 16.78
C GLU A 15 9.29 13.18 17.18
N ASN A 16 9.36 14.05 18.18
CA ASN A 16 10.61 14.37 18.86
C ASN A 16 11.09 13.10 19.60
N PRO A 17 12.31 12.59 19.36
CA PRO A 17 12.74 11.30 19.90
C PRO A 17 12.96 11.29 21.41
N TRP A 18 13.00 12.47 22.06
CA TRP A 18 13.05 12.59 23.52
C TRP A 18 11.66 12.67 24.17
N LEU A 19 10.68 13.21 23.44
CA LEU A 19 9.32 13.43 23.96
C LEU A 19 8.33 12.36 23.52
N ASP A 20 8.64 11.60 22.46
CA ASP A 20 7.74 10.67 21.77
C ASP A 20 6.43 11.35 21.31
N GLU A 21 6.49 12.66 21.02
CA GLU A 21 5.36 13.53 20.68
C GLU A 21 5.69 14.42 19.48
N ILE A 22 4.68 14.75 18.67
CA ILE A 22 4.82 15.69 17.56
C ILE A 22 4.68 17.12 18.10
N GLU A 23 5.67 17.97 17.80
CA GLU A 23 5.67 19.38 18.16
C GLU A 23 4.72 20.19 17.26
N LEU A 24 4.34 21.39 17.71
CA LEU A 24 3.51 22.31 16.93
C LEU A 24 4.18 22.64 15.58
N GLN A 25 3.46 22.45 14.48
CA GLN A 25 3.91 22.77 13.13
C GLN A 25 3.00 23.87 12.56
N PRO A 26 3.41 25.15 12.57
CA PRO A 26 2.54 26.27 12.18
C PRO A 26 1.94 26.18 10.77
N SER A 27 2.61 25.49 9.84
CA SER A 27 2.11 25.26 8.48
C SER A 27 0.94 24.29 8.40
N ALA A 28 0.63 23.56 9.47
CA ALA A 28 -0.52 22.68 9.58
C ALA A 28 -1.79 23.37 10.10
N ALA A 29 -1.76 24.69 10.34
CA ALA A 29 -2.90 25.44 10.83
C ALA A 29 -4.18 25.17 10.00
N PRO A 30 -5.35 25.02 10.67
CA PRO A 30 -5.60 25.28 12.09
C PRO A 30 -5.20 24.13 13.04
N PHE A 31 -4.66 23.03 12.54
CA PHE A 31 -4.28 21.86 13.34
C PHE A 31 -2.91 22.02 13.99
N LYS A 32 -2.64 21.22 15.04
CA LYS A 32 -1.37 21.26 15.75
C LYS A 32 -0.21 20.80 14.86
N ASP A 33 -0.43 19.76 14.07
CA ASP A 33 0.57 19.19 13.20
C ASP A 33 -0.01 18.57 11.92
N TRP A 34 0.87 18.20 10.99
CA TRP A 34 0.46 17.66 9.70
C TRP A 34 -0.23 16.29 9.78
N ASN A 35 0.03 15.47 10.80
CA ASN A 35 -0.68 14.20 10.94
C ASN A 35 -2.14 14.44 11.31
N GLU A 36 -2.42 15.36 12.26
CA GLU A 36 -3.79 15.76 12.61
C GLU A 36 -4.52 16.33 11.40
N ARG A 37 -3.90 17.28 10.70
CA ARG A 37 -4.49 17.92 9.53
C ARG A 37 -4.88 16.90 8.46
N ILE A 38 -3.94 16.01 8.10
CA ILE A 38 -4.18 15.05 7.01
C ILE A 38 -5.15 13.95 7.47
N ASN A 39 -5.20 13.62 8.77
CA ASN A 39 -6.25 12.74 9.28
C ASN A 39 -7.64 13.33 9.02
N GLU A 40 -7.86 14.58 9.40
CA GLU A 40 -9.14 15.27 9.26
C GLU A 40 -9.51 15.54 7.81
N GLU A 41 -8.54 15.89 6.96
CA GLU A 41 -8.78 16.24 5.56
C GLU A 41 -8.76 15.03 4.61
N CYS A 42 -8.19 13.88 5.01
CA CYS A 42 -7.99 12.74 4.10
C CYS A 42 -8.30 11.38 4.73
N TYR A 43 -7.64 10.98 5.82
CA TYR A 43 -7.75 9.60 6.30
C TYR A 43 -9.13 9.28 6.87
N GLN A 44 -9.68 10.16 7.71
CA GLN A 44 -11.01 10.00 8.27
C GLN A 44 -12.11 10.17 7.21
N PRO A 45 -12.07 11.19 6.32
CA PRO A 45 -13.02 11.27 5.21
C PRO A 45 -13.05 10.03 4.31
N ASN A 46 -11.92 9.34 4.09
CA ASN A 46 -11.92 8.07 3.34
C ASN A 46 -12.62 6.93 4.09
N ALA A 47 -12.60 6.94 5.42
CA ALA A 47 -13.29 5.95 6.24
C ALA A 47 -14.81 6.17 6.30
N THR A 48 -15.27 7.41 6.07
CA THR A 48 -16.68 7.83 6.16
C THR A 48 -17.08 8.74 5.00
N ALA A 49 -16.75 8.35 3.77
CA ALA A 49 -17.08 9.12 2.58
C ALA A 49 -18.61 9.25 2.44
N ARG A 50 -19.09 10.43 2.05
CA ARG A 50 -20.53 10.69 1.92
C ARG A 50 -20.93 10.51 0.46
N ILE A 51 -21.86 9.60 0.20
CA ILE A 51 -22.52 9.51 -1.10
C ILE A 51 -23.73 10.43 -1.07
N LEU A 52 -23.81 11.33 -2.05
CA LEU A 52 -24.89 12.30 -2.17
C LEU A 52 -25.88 11.89 -3.27
N ASN A 53 -27.16 12.24 -3.12
CA ASN A 53 -28.13 12.17 -4.21
C ASN A 53 -28.02 13.42 -5.12
N LYS A 54 -28.97 13.60 -6.04
CA LYS A 54 -28.98 14.73 -6.98
C LYS A 54 -29.33 16.06 -6.31
N GLU A 55 -29.84 15.99 -5.09
CA GLU A 55 -30.27 17.10 -4.25
C GLU A 55 -29.24 17.44 -3.17
N ASP A 56 -28.01 16.91 -3.27
CA ASP A 56 -26.90 17.09 -2.33
C ASP A 56 -27.15 16.55 -0.91
N GLU A 57 -28.11 15.64 -0.75
CA GLU A 57 -28.41 14.99 0.53
C GLU A 57 -27.58 13.72 0.70
N ILE A 58 -27.09 13.48 1.92
CA ILE A 58 -26.31 12.28 2.25
C ILE A 58 -27.24 11.07 2.26
N VAL A 59 -27.05 10.15 1.31
CA VAL A 59 -27.81 8.90 1.22
C VAL A 59 -27.06 7.71 1.79
N GLU A 60 -25.73 7.76 1.85
CA GLU A 60 -24.90 6.68 2.39
C GLU A 60 -23.59 7.21 2.96
N LEU A 61 -23.13 6.59 4.05
CA LEU A 61 -21.75 6.69 4.52
C LEU A 61 -20.98 5.45 4.06
N PHE A 62 -19.90 5.68 3.33
CA PHE A 62 -19.15 4.67 2.61
C PHE A 62 -17.69 4.66 3.05
N ASN A 63 -17.17 3.48 3.40
CA ASN A 63 -15.77 3.34 3.79
C ASN A 63 -14.95 2.91 2.56
N ASN A 64 -14.24 3.86 1.95
CA ASN A 64 -13.47 3.62 0.73
C ASN A 64 -12.45 2.49 0.92
N TYR A 65 -11.82 2.39 2.09
CA TYR A 65 -10.82 1.35 2.39
C TYR A 65 -11.36 -0.07 2.25
N ALA A 66 -12.68 -0.30 2.38
CA ALA A 66 -13.25 -1.63 2.22
C ALA A 66 -13.36 -2.06 0.75
N HIS A 67 -13.20 -1.12 -0.18
CA HIS A 67 -13.48 -1.28 -1.61
C HIS A 67 -12.27 -0.96 -2.51
N ILE A 68 -11.20 -0.39 -1.97
CA ILE A 68 -9.94 -0.11 -2.68
C ILE A 68 -8.83 -0.99 -2.13
N SER A 69 -7.74 -1.19 -2.88
CA SER A 69 -6.50 -1.68 -2.30
C SER A 69 -5.79 -0.53 -1.56
N PHE A 70 -5.08 -0.81 -0.46
CA PHE A 70 -4.33 0.24 0.23
C PHE A 70 -3.18 -0.30 1.07
N ASN A 71 -2.24 0.57 1.43
CA ASN A 71 -1.28 0.34 2.51
C ASN A 71 -1.19 1.56 3.43
N VAL A 72 -0.90 1.35 4.71
CA VAL A 72 -0.70 2.44 5.69
C VAL A 72 0.65 2.27 6.39
N GLY A 73 1.40 3.37 6.52
CA GLY A 73 2.72 3.46 7.18
C GLY A 73 2.74 2.87 8.59
N PRO A 74 3.80 2.14 9.00
CA PRO A 74 3.94 1.74 10.41
C PRO A 74 3.95 2.93 11.37
N THR A 75 4.64 4.01 11.00
CA THR A 75 4.63 5.31 11.71
C THR A 75 3.23 5.87 11.82
N LEU A 76 2.49 5.90 10.71
CA LEU A 76 1.15 6.44 10.65
C LEU A 76 0.14 5.58 11.43
N LEU A 77 0.20 4.25 11.32
CA LEU A 77 -0.65 3.33 12.10
C LEU A 77 -0.38 3.46 13.60
N ARG A 78 0.88 3.60 14.01
CA ARG A 78 1.26 3.87 15.40
C ARG A 78 0.68 5.18 15.89
N TRP A 79 0.80 6.25 15.11
CA TRP A 79 0.24 7.56 15.45
C TRP A 79 -1.29 7.51 15.53
N MET A 80 -1.97 6.95 14.51
CA MET A 80 -3.44 6.83 14.49
C MET A 80 -3.96 6.04 15.69
N LYS A 81 -3.28 4.95 16.06
CA LYS A 81 -3.67 4.14 17.24
C LYS A 81 -3.69 4.95 18.54
N ARG A 82 -2.84 5.98 18.66
CA ARG A 82 -2.73 6.83 19.85
C ARG A 82 -3.61 8.09 19.78
N HIS A 83 -3.66 8.73 18.62
CA HIS A 83 -4.22 10.08 18.46
C HIS A 83 -5.48 10.14 17.59
N ALA A 84 -5.74 9.14 16.75
CA ALA A 84 -6.90 9.07 15.84
C ALA A 84 -7.55 7.67 15.87
N HIS A 85 -7.95 7.23 17.06
CA HIS A 85 -8.40 5.86 17.31
C HIS A 85 -9.61 5.45 16.45
N GLU A 86 -10.54 6.38 16.19
CA GLU A 86 -11.70 6.12 15.34
C GLU A 86 -11.29 5.80 13.89
N THR A 87 -10.40 6.62 13.29
CA THR A 87 -9.84 6.35 11.96
C THR A 87 -9.10 5.02 11.92
N TYR A 88 -8.30 4.73 12.95
CA TYR A 88 -7.53 3.48 13.07
C TYR A 88 -8.44 2.24 13.07
N GLU A 89 -9.50 2.23 13.88
CA GLU A 89 -10.43 1.11 13.93
C GLU A 89 -11.31 1.01 12.68
N ALA A 90 -11.65 2.14 12.07
CA ALA A 90 -12.39 2.15 10.80
C ALA A 90 -11.58 1.52 9.66
N ILE A 91 -10.27 1.80 9.56
CA ILE A 91 -9.36 1.17 8.59
C ILE A 91 -9.26 -0.35 8.80
N LYS A 92 -9.11 -0.80 10.06
CA LYS A 92 -9.07 -2.23 10.37
C LYS A 92 -10.37 -2.94 10.07
N THR A 93 -11.49 -2.29 10.39
CA THR A 93 -12.82 -2.82 10.10
C THR A 93 -13.06 -2.91 8.60
N ALA A 94 -12.56 -1.94 7.83
CA ALA A 94 -12.61 -1.94 6.38
C ALA A 94 -11.86 -3.14 5.77
N ASP A 95 -10.64 -3.42 6.23
CA ASP A 95 -9.88 -4.61 5.77
C ASP A 95 -10.65 -5.90 6.10
N ARG A 96 -11.20 -6.03 7.32
CA ARG A 96 -12.01 -7.21 7.68
C ARG A 96 -13.25 -7.35 6.81
N LYS A 97 -13.97 -6.25 6.53
CA LYS A 97 -15.14 -6.25 5.64
C LYS A 97 -14.76 -6.65 4.22
N SER A 98 -13.63 -6.14 3.73
CA SER A 98 -13.15 -6.42 2.38
C SER A 98 -12.89 -7.90 2.11
N LEU A 99 -12.52 -8.69 3.13
CA LEU A 99 -12.39 -10.15 3.01
C LEU A 99 -13.70 -10.79 2.52
N SER A 100 -14.84 -10.32 3.00
CA SER A 100 -16.14 -10.84 2.55
C SER A 100 -16.51 -10.36 1.14
N LEU A 101 -16.06 -9.17 0.75
CA LEU A 101 -16.33 -8.56 -0.55
C LEU A 101 -15.47 -9.16 -1.67
N PHE A 102 -14.26 -9.61 -1.34
CA PHE A 102 -13.28 -10.08 -2.31
C PHE A 102 -12.91 -11.55 -2.11
N SER A 103 -13.90 -12.42 -1.88
CA SER A 103 -13.72 -13.88 -1.86
C SER A 103 -12.63 -14.38 -0.90
N GLY A 104 -12.48 -13.73 0.25
CA GLY A 104 -11.49 -14.04 1.28
C GLY A 104 -10.19 -13.23 1.18
N HIS A 105 -10.06 -12.32 0.21
CA HIS A 105 -8.89 -11.45 0.06
C HIS A 105 -9.11 -10.08 0.72
N GLY A 106 -8.15 -9.64 1.53
CA GLY A 106 -8.26 -8.35 2.21
C GLY A 106 -7.64 -7.22 1.39
N ALA A 107 -8.23 -6.04 1.47
CA ALA A 107 -7.85 -4.82 0.78
C ALA A 107 -6.49 -4.27 1.22
N ALA A 108 -6.12 -4.46 2.49
CA ALA A 108 -4.88 -3.94 3.05
C ALA A 108 -3.66 -4.76 2.59
N MET A 109 -2.59 -4.04 2.26
CA MET A 109 -1.26 -4.54 1.95
C MET A 109 -0.24 -4.09 3.00
N ALA A 110 0.79 -4.89 3.21
CA ALA A 110 1.95 -4.47 3.98
C ALA A 110 2.79 -3.45 3.20
N GLN A 111 3.83 -2.91 3.83
CA GLN A 111 4.89 -2.18 3.14
C GLN A 111 6.25 -2.45 3.77
N SER A 112 7.33 -2.09 3.09
CA SER A 112 8.68 -2.07 3.70
C SER A 112 8.67 -1.18 4.93
N TYR A 113 9.09 -1.72 6.09
CA TYR A 113 8.82 -1.14 7.41
C TYR A 113 9.19 0.35 7.59
N ASN A 114 10.39 0.74 7.19
CA ASN A 114 10.91 2.11 7.34
C ASN A 114 10.77 2.94 6.05
N HIS A 115 10.00 2.47 5.05
CA HIS A 115 9.82 3.16 3.77
C HIS A 115 11.16 3.47 3.06
N ILE A 116 12.12 2.55 3.12
CA ILE A 116 13.43 2.74 2.46
C ILE A 116 13.38 2.37 0.98
N ILE A 117 14.29 2.95 0.19
CA ILE A 117 14.53 2.54 -1.19
C ILE A 117 15.25 1.18 -1.18
N MET A 118 14.47 0.10 -1.27
CA MET A 118 14.92 -1.28 -1.11
C MET A 118 16.15 -1.65 -1.95
N PRO A 119 16.26 -1.26 -3.24
CA PRO A 119 17.43 -1.59 -4.06
C PRO A 119 18.77 -1.01 -3.55
N LEU A 120 18.74 0.03 -2.73
CA LEU A 120 19.95 0.65 -2.16
C LEU A 120 20.40 -0.01 -0.84
N ALA A 121 19.56 -0.87 -0.27
CA ALA A 121 19.88 -1.57 0.97
C ALA A 121 20.68 -2.85 0.72
N ASN A 122 21.47 -3.28 1.71
CA ASN A 122 22.09 -4.60 1.67
C ASN A 122 21.04 -5.69 1.92
N ARG A 123 21.39 -6.95 1.63
CA ARG A 123 20.50 -8.11 1.79
C ARG A 123 19.89 -8.24 3.20
N ARG A 124 20.70 -8.03 4.25
CA ARG A 124 20.24 -8.14 5.65
C ARG A 124 19.15 -7.11 5.93
N ASP A 125 19.34 -5.88 5.46
CA ASP A 125 18.39 -4.80 5.67
C ASP A 125 17.13 -5.01 4.84
N LYS A 126 17.24 -5.41 3.56
CA LYS A 126 16.06 -5.80 2.74
C LYS A 126 15.21 -6.86 3.44
N TRP A 127 15.85 -7.92 3.94
CA TRP A 127 15.16 -8.99 4.66
C TRP A 127 14.50 -8.49 5.95
N THR A 128 15.20 -7.62 6.69
CA THR A 128 14.68 -6.98 7.91
C THR A 128 13.45 -6.13 7.59
N GLN A 129 13.47 -5.32 6.53
CA GLN A 129 12.35 -4.47 6.12
C GLN A 129 11.11 -5.28 5.76
N VAL A 130 11.26 -6.37 5.00
CA VAL A 130 10.15 -7.25 4.63
C VAL A 130 9.59 -7.95 5.87
N ARG A 131 10.45 -8.52 6.72
CA ARG A 131 10.00 -9.23 7.91
C ARG A 131 9.28 -8.31 8.89
N TRP A 132 9.83 -7.13 9.19
CA TRP A 132 9.17 -6.17 10.08
C TRP A 132 7.89 -5.60 9.47
N GLY A 133 7.85 -5.34 8.16
CA GLY A 133 6.63 -4.93 7.47
C GLY A 133 5.50 -5.97 7.60
N ILE A 134 5.84 -7.25 7.51
CA ILE A 134 4.87 -8.35 7.75
C ILE A 134 4.42 -8.38 9.21
N GLN A 135 5.33 -8.24 10.17
CA GLN A 135 4.97 -8.29 11.59
C GLN A 135 4.11 -7.11 12.01
N ASP A 136 4.42 -5.90 11.53
CA ASP A 136 3.62 -4.70 11.74
C ASP A 136 2.20 -4.87 11.19
N PHE A 137 2.10 -5.36 9.94
CA PHE A 137 0.81 -5.69 9.34
C PHE A 137 0.02 -6.71 10.18
N ARG A 138 0.67 -7.81 10.60
CA ARG A 138 0.02 -8.83 11.44
C ARG A 138 -0.43 -8.26 12.78
N HIS A 139 0.35 -7.37 13.39
CA HIS A 139 -0.01 -6.71 14.64
C HIS A 139 -1.29 -5.89 14.50
N HIS A 140 -1.43 -5.12 13.41
CA HIS A 140 -2.57 -4.24 13.23
C HIS A 140 -3.81 -4.93 12.64
N PHE A 141 -3.63 -5.84 11.67
CA PHE A 141 -4.74 -6.43 10.91
C PHE A 141 -5.05 -7.89 11.29
N GLY A 142 -4.16 -8.58 12.02
CA GLY A 142 -4.41 -9.94 12.53
C GLY A 142 -4.33 -11.06 11.49
N ARG A 143 -3.87 -10.79 10.26
CA ARG A 143 -3.70 -11.77 9.18
C ARG A 143 -2.36 -11.60 8.46
N MET A 144 -1.97 -12.58 7.64
CA MET A 144 -0.81 -12.45 6.75
C MET A 144 -1.14 -11.48 5.60
N PRO A 145 -0.28 -10.51 5.28
CA PRO A 145 -0.45 -9.68 4.09
C PRO A 145 -0.25 -10.52 2.82
N GLU A 146 -1.09 -10.32 1.82
CA GLU A 146 -0.94 -10.99 0.52
C GLU A 146 -0.01 -10.22 -0.40
N GLY A 147 -0.07 -8.89 -0.33
CA GLY A 147 0.75 -7.98 -1.10
C GLY A 147 1.58 -7.08 -0.19
N MET A 148 2.65 -6.52 -0.74
CA MET A 148 3.48 -5.54 -0.06
C MET A 148 3.83 -4.40 -1.02
N TRP A 149 3.65 -3.17 -0.56
CA TRP A 149 4.12 -1.96 -1.24
C TRP A 149 5.60 -1.71 -0.90
N LEU A 150 6.46 -1.63 -1.91
CA LEU A 150 7.84 -1.14 -1.74
C LEU A 150 7.89 0.36 -2.02
N ALA A 151 8.58 1.11 -1.15
CA ALA A 151 8.67 2.57 -1.23
C ALA A 151 9.04 3.03 -2.64
N GLU A 152 8.28 4.01 -3.17
CA GLU A 152 8.47 4.56 -4.51
C GLU A 152 8.40 3.53 -5.66
N THR A 153 7.73 2.39 -5.44
CA THR A 153 7.76 1.22 -6.33
C THR A 153 9.17 0.69 -6.61
N ALA A 154 10.15 1.06 -5.79
CA ALA A 154 11.55 0.74 -6.01
C ALA A 154 11.82 -0.73 -5.68
N VAL A 155 12.05 -1.53 -6.71
CA VAL A 155 12.30 -2.97 -6.58
C VAL A 155 13.54 -3.38 -7.37
N ASP A 156 14.20 -4.43 -6.91
CA ASP A 156 15.15 -5.23 -7.67
C ASP A 156 14.80 -6.72 -7.52
N LEU A 157 15.45 -7.58 -8.32
CA LEU A 157 15.16 -9.02 -8.29
C LEU A 157 15.38 -9.64 -6.91
N GLU A 158 16.37 -9.16 -6.15
CA GLU A 158 16.63 -9.66 -4.79
C GLU A 158 15.48 -9.28 -3.84
N SER A 159 14.96 -8.06 -3.91
CA SER A 159 13.87 -7.59 -3.07
C SER A 159 12.59 -8.39 -3.35
N LEU A 160 12.25 -8.61 -4.63
CA LEU A 160 11.13 -9.45 -5.01
C LEU A 160 11.30 -10.90 -4.53
N ASP A 161 12.54 -11.42 -4.57
CA ASP A 161 12.83 -12.77 -4.12
C ASP A 161 12.72 -12.94 -2.60
N ILE A 162 13.19 -11.97 -1.83
CA ILE A 162 13.02 -11.93 -0.38
C ILE A 162 11.52 -11.86 -0.03
N MET A 163 10.74 -11.02 -0.73
CA MET A 163 9.29 -10.95 -0.54
C MET A 163 8.60 -12.29 -0.80
N ALA A 164 8.92 -12.94 -1.93
CA ALA A 164 8.38 -14.25 -2.27
C ALA A 164 8.78 -15.33 -1.26
N GLU A 165 10.02 -15.31 -0.77
CA GLU A 165 10.50 -16.21 0.28
C GLU A 165 9.72 -16.05 1.59
N GLN A 166 9.32 -14.83 1.94
CA GLN A 166 8.53 -14.53 3.14
C GLN A 166 7.02 -14.72 2.94
N GLY A 167 6.57 -15.23 1.78
CA GLY A 167 5.18 -15.57 1.50
C GLY A 167 4.32 -14.41 0.98
N ILE A 168 4.93 -13.29 0.59
CA ILE A 168 4.21 -12.24 -0.16
C ILE A 168 3.96 -12.73 -1.58
N ARG A 169 2.72 -12.53 -2.06
CA ARG A 169 2.22 -13.04 -3.34
C ARG A 169 2.27 -12.02 -4.47
N PHE A 170 2.21 -10.73 -4.15
CA PHE A 170 2.26 -9.68 -5.18
C PHE A 170 2.81 -8.32 -4.70
N THR A 171 3.17 -7.48 -5.68
CA THR A 171 3.48 -6.04 -5.49
C THR A 171 2.94 -5.22 -6.66
N LEU A 172 2.92 -3.90 -6.49
CA LEU A 172 2.64 -2.93 -7.55
C LEU A 172 3.95 -2.35 -8.09
N LEU A 173 3.97 -2.06 -9.40
CA LEU A 173 5.11 -1.48 -10.12
C LEU A 173 4.67 -0.32 -11.02
N ALA A 174 5.59 0.58 -11.33
CA ALA A 174 5.45 1.60 -12.34
C ALA A 174 5.56 1.01 -13.75
N PRO A 175 4.76 1.50 -14.73
CA PRO A 175 4.80 1.02 -16.11
C PRO A 175 6.20 0.96 -16.73
N ARG A 176 7.01 1.99 -16.44
CA ARG A 176 8.40 2.10 -16.93
C ARG A 176 9.35 0.99 -16.44
N GLN A 177 8.96 0.23 -15.42
CA GLN A 177 9.78 -0.87 -14.88
C GLN A 177 9.67 -2.15 -15.74
N ALA A 178 8.74 -2.21 -16.70
CA ALA A 178 8.65 -3.31 -17.65
C ALA A 178 9.41 -2.99 -18.94
N HIS A 179 10.27 -3.93 -19.36
CA HIS A 179 10.96 -3.81 -20.66
C HIS A 179 10.35 -4.75 -21.71
N ARG A 180 10.06 -6.00 -21.33
CA ARG A 180 9.47 -7.01 -22.22
C ARG A 180 8.49 -7.92 -21.50
N VAL A 181 7.51 -8.44 -22.22
CA VAL A 181 6.55 -9.45 -21.75
C VAL A 181 6.42 -10.59 -22.74
N ARG A 182 5.90 -11.74 -22.29
CA ARG A 182 5.51 -12.85 -23.17
C ARG A 182 4.40 -13.68 -22.52
N PRO A 183 3.61 -14.44 -23.32
CA PRO A 183 2.62 -15.37 -22.78
C PRO A 183 3.24 -16.42 -21.85
N LEU A 184 2.49 -16.82 -20.81
CA LEU A 184 2.92 -17.89 -19.88
C LEU A 184 3.03 -19.26 -20.56
N SER A 185 2.26 -19.50 -21.62
CA SER A 185 2.31 -20.71 -22.46
C SER A 185 3.59 -20.83 -23.29
N GLY A 186 4.46 -19.82 -23.28
CA GLY A 186 5.59 -19.70 -24.20
C GLY A 186 5.23 -18.87 -25.44
N GLY A 187 6.26 -18.31 -26.08
CA GLY A 187 6.12 -17.39 -27.20
C GLY A 187 7.27 -16.39 -27.28
N ALA A 188 7.20 -15.52 -28.29
CA ALA A 188 8.14 -14.43 -28.46
C ALA A 188 7.99 -13.38 -27.35
N TRP A 189 9.11 -12.73 -27.01
CA TRP A 189 9.10 -11.55 -26.16
C TRP A 189 8.64 -10.35 -26.96
N GLU A 190 7.68 -9.61 -26.42
CA GLU A 190 7.21 -8.33 -26.92
C GLU A 190 7.86 -7.20 -26.13
N ASP A 191 8.27 -6.15 -26.82
CA ASP A 191 8.82 -4.94 -26.20
C ASP A 191 7.72 -4.03 -25.67
N VAL A 192 7.76 -3.76 -24.37
CA VAL A 192 6.82 -2.88 -23.66
C VAL A 192 7.54 -1.74 -22.94
N SER A 193 8.77 -1.43 -23.38
CA SER A 193 9.51 -0.26 -22.90
C SER A 193 8.71 1.03 -23.14
N GLU A 194 9.15 2.12 -22.51
CA GLU A 194 8.47 3.43 -22.60
C GLU A 194 7.03 3.40 -22.07
N SER A 195 6.79 2.62 -21.01
CA SER A 195 5.49 2.52 -20.32
C SER A 195 4.36 1.96 -21.19
N ARG A 196 4.66 1.10 -22.18
CA ARG A 196 3.66 0.45 -23.05
C ARG A 196 3.01 -0.80 -22.46
N ILE A 197 3.40 -1.20 -21.24
CA ILE A 197 2.81 -2.34 -20.53
C ILE A 197 1.29 -2.11 -20.33
N ASP A 198 0.48 -3.14 -20.54
CA ASP A 198 -0.97 -3.08 -20.39
C ASP A 198 -1.34 -3.23 -18.90
N PRO A 199 -1.78 -2.15 -18.20
CA PRO A 199 -2.05 -2.19 -16.76
C PRO A 199 -3.31 -3.00 -16.41
N LYS A 200 -4.10 -3.43 -17.41
CA LYS A 200 -5.35 -4.19 -17.21
C LYS A 200 -5.11 -5.66 -16.93
N LYS A 201 -3.86 -6.12 -16.88
CA LYS A 201 -3.48 -7.51 -16.70
C LYS A 201 -2.45 -7.67 -15.58
N PRO A 202 -2.55 -8.74 -14.76
CA PRO A 202 -1.44 -9.15 -13.92
C PRO A 202 -0.33 -9.78 -14.75
N TYR A 203 0.90 -9.66 -14.27
CA TYR A 203 2.08 -10.28 -14.85
C TYR A 203 2.82 -11.13 -13.82
N LEU A 204 3.57 -12.14 -14.29
CA LEU A 204 4.37 -13.01 -13.45
C LEU A 204 5.86 -12.75 -13.68
N VAL A 205 6.58 -12.39 -12.63
CA VAL A 205 8.05 -12.33 -12.62
C VAL A 205 8.57 -13.68 -12.17
N ARG A 206 9.36 -14.35 -13.01
CA ARG A 206 10.11 -15.56 -12.65
C ARG A 206 11.46 -15.14 -12.08
N LEU A 207 11.76 -15.54 -10.85
CA LEU A 207 12.94 -15.10 -10.11
C LEU A 207 14.09 -16.11 -10.29
N PRO A 208 15.37 -15.66 -10.20
CA PRO A 208 16.53 -16.55 -10.35
C PRO A 208 16.57 -17.72 -9.37
N SER A 209 15.94 -17.56 -8.20
CA SER A 209 15.81 -18.60 -7.16
C SER A 209 14.85 -19.73 -7.52
N GLY A 210 14.08 -19.60 -8.61
CA GLY A 210 12.98 -20.50 -8.98
C GLY A 210 11.62 -20.09 -8.39
N ARG A 211 11.57 -19.12 -7.46
CA ARG A 211 10.32 -18.51 -6.99
C ARG A 211 9.69 -17.62 -8.07
N SER A 212 8.48 -17.16 -7.79
CA SER A 212 7.79 -16.21 -8.66
C SER A 212 7.07 -15.14 -7.85
N MET A 213 6.88 -13.98 -8.46
CA MET A 213 6.13 -12.86 -7.89
C MET A 213 5.08 -12.39 -8.90
N ASN A 214 3.83 -12.24 -8.45
CA ASN A 214 2.83 -11.56 -9.28
C ASN A 214 3.04 -10.05 -9.18
N VAL A 215 2.93 -9.34 -10.30
CA VAL A 215 3.09 -7.89 -10.32
C VAL A 215 1.94 -7.27 -11.11
N PHE A 216 1.49 -6.13 -10.63
CA PHE A 216 0.49 -5.30 -11.29
C PHE A 216 1.11 -3.93 -11.57
N PHE A 217 0.68 -3.29 -12.66
CA PHE A 217 1.17 -1.98 -13.03
C PHE A 217 0.05 -0.96 -12.86
N TYR A 218 0.36 0.20 -12.25
CA TYR A 218 -0.61 1.30 -12.20
C TYR A 218 -0.75 1.97 -13.58
N ASP A 219 -1.85 2.69 -13.80
CA ASP A 219 -2.12 3.38 -15.06
C ASP A 219 -1.51 4.79 -15.04
N GLY A 220 -0.32 4.96 -15.64
CA GLY A 220 0.46 6.20 -15.57
C GLY A 220 -0.31 7.49 -15.90
N PRO A 221 -1.02 7.59 -17.04
CA PRO A 221 -1.83 8.77 -17.39
C PRO A 221 -2.92 9.15 -16.38
N THR A 222 -3.41 8.19 -15.58
CA THR A 222 -4.55 8.37 -14.67
C THR A 222 -4.11 8.37 -13.19
N SER A 223 -2.83 8.14 -12.91
CA SER A 223 -2.26 8.00 -11.54
C SER A 223 -1.52 9.25 -11.07
#